data_AF-X1CWI8-F1
#
_entry.id   AF-X1CWI8-F1
#
_cell.length_a   1.000
_cell.length_b   1.000
_cell.length_c   1.000
_cell.angle_alpha   90.00
_cell.angle_beta   90.00
_cell.angle_gamma   90.00
#
_symmetry.space_group_name_H-M   'P 1'
#
loop_
_entity.id
_entity.type
_entity.pdbx_description
1 polymer ?
#
loop_
_entity_poly.entity_id
_entity_poly.type
_entity_poly.pdbx_seq_one_letter_code
_entity_poly.pdbx_strand_id
1 'polypeptide(L)'
;KGILSIKKVGHGGTLDPNATGILPIGIENATHALQALLSAGKEYVGIMKLHKDVDKKEIIEVCKSFVGKVTQLPPVRSAVRRVKRKRRIYYLDVIQVKNRDVLFRVGCESGTYVRTLCVDIGKKLKSGAHLAELRRTRVGDLKEKMLLTFRI
;
A
#
# COMPACT_ATOMS: atom_id res chain seq x y z
N LYS A 1 5.70 -18.04 14.40
CA LYS A 1 6.63 -19.18 14.43
C LYS A 1 6.73 -19.78 15.82
N GLY A 2 7.22 -19.03 16.82
CA GLY A 2 7.32 -19.52 18.21
C GLY A 2 5.99 -19.98 18.83
N ILE A 3 4.93 -19.17 18.73
CA ILE A 3 3.59 -19.50 19.29
C ILE A 3 3.05 -20.85 18.77
N LEU A 4 3.29 -21.17 17.49
CA LEU A 4 2.76 -22.39 16.87
C LEU A 4 3.76 -23.56 16.90
N SER A 5 4.98 -23.36 17.44
CA SER A 5 6.04 -24.38 17.46
C SER A 5 6.36 -25.02 16.08
N ILE A 6 6.24 -24.24 15.00
CA ILE A 6 6.45 -24.68 13.61
C ILE A 6 7.87 -24.37 13.09
N LYS A 7 8.35 -25.19 12.14
CA LYS A 7 9.70 -25.08 11.56
C LYS A 7 9.76 -24.04 10.45
N LYS A 8 8.74 -23.99 9.58
CA LYS A 8 8.72 -23.13 8.39
C LYS A 8 7.50 -22.20 8.36
N VAL A 9 7.77 -20.92 8.12
CA VAL A 9 6.74 -19.88 7.93
C VAL A 9 7.22 -18.89 6.88
N GLY A 10 6.29 -18.36 6.08
CA GLY A 10 6.55 -17.30 5.10
C GLY A 10 5.37 -16.33 5.00
N HIS A 11 5.56 -15.22 4.30
CA HIS A 11 4.49 -14.25 4.05
C HIS A 11 4.33 -13.90 2.56
N GLY A 12 3.09 -13.63 2.13
CA GLY A 12 2.72 -13.33 0.72
C GLY A 12 2.99 -11.89 0.29
N GLY A 13 4.05 -11.28 0.82
CA GLY A 13 4.45 -9.89 0.54
C GLY A 13 4.46 -8.97 1.77
N THR A 14 5.59 -8.30 1.97
CA THR A 14 5.86 -7.42 3.11
C THR A 14 4.85 -6.28 3.19
N LEU A 15 4.45 -5.91 4.42
CA LEU A 15 3.72 -4.67 4.69
C LEU A 15 4.71 -3.54 4.94
N ASP A 16 4.32 -2.31 4.65
CA ASP A 16 5.03 -1.15 5.19
C ASP A 16 5.09 -1.25 6.73
N PRO A 17 6.17 -0.82 7.40
CA PRO A 17 6.37 -1.08 8.84
C PRO A 17 5.22 -0.64 9.76
N ASN A 18 4.54 0.45 9.42
CA ASN A 18 3.41 0.99 10.20
C ASN A 18 2.04 0.63 9.58
N ALA A 19 2.03 -0.24 8.57
CA ALA A 19 0.80 -0.64 7.91
C ALA A 19 0.12 -1.81 8.63
N THR A 20 -1.21 -1.75 8.70
CA THR A 20 -2.04 -2.85 9.21
C THR A 20 -2.74 -3.59 8.08
N GLY A 21 -3.55 -4.59 8.41
CA GLY A 21 -4.43 -5.28 7.47
C GLY A 21 -3.87 -6.61 7.01
N ILE A 22 -4.28 -7.05 5.81
CA ILE A 22 -4.06 -8.40 5.33
C ILE A 22 -2.57 -8.69 5.13
N LEU A 23 -2.05 -9.70 5.83
CA LEU A 23 -0.74 -10.28 5.58
C LEU A 23 -0.92 -11.81 5.44
N PRO A 24 -0.93 -12.35 4.21
CA PRO A 24 -1.05 -13.79 4.03
C PRO A 24 0.16 -14.49 4.64
N ILE A 25 -0.09 -15.44 5.55
CA ILE A 25 0.94 -16.25 6.19
C ILE A 25 0.78 -17.68 5.72
N GLY A 26 1.86 -18.24 5.16
CA GLY A 26 1.94 -19.66 4.81
C GLY A 26 2.71 -20.40 5.90
N ILE A 27 2.19 -21.55 6.32
CA ILE A 27 2.77 -22.42 7.34
C ILE A 27 3.18 -23.73 6.68
N GLU A 28 4.40 -24.21 6.97
CA GLU A 28 4.93 -25.47 6.42
C GLU A 28 4.74 -25.57 4.90
N ASN A 29 4.04 -26.58 4.39
CA ASN A 29 3.84 -26.80 2.96
C ASN A 29 2.99 -25.70 2.30
N ALA A 30 2.16 -24.96 3.05
CA ALA A 30 1.39 -23.85 2.51
C ALA A 30 2.27 -22.65 2.09
N THR A 31 3.55 -22.62 2.50
CA THR A 31 4.49 -21.59 2.04
C THR A 31 4.69 -21.57 0.52
N HIS A 32 4.48 -22.70 -0.17
CA HIS A 32 4.61 -22.79 -1.62
C HIS A 32 3.52 -21.97 -2.36
N ALA A 33 2.30 -21.91 -1.81
CA ALA A 33 1.20 -21.15 -2.40
C ALA A 33 1.40 -19.63 -2.33
N LEU A 34 2.29 -19.14 -1.45
CA LEU A 34 2.55 -17.70 -1.30
C LEU A 34 3.15 -17.06 -2.55
N GLN A 35 3.80 -17.84 -3.41
CA GLN A 35 4.43 -17.32 -4.63
C GLN A 35 3.41 -16.66 -5.57
N ALA A 36 2.21 -17.24 -5.68
CA ALA A 36 1.11 -16.65 -6.45
C ALA A 36 0.64 -15.30 -5.87
N LEU A 37 0.72 -15.14 -4.55
CA LEU A 37 0.30 -13.92 -3.87
C LEU A 37 1.33 -12.80 -3.97
N LEU A 38 2.62 -13.11 -4.18
CA LEU A 38 3.66 -12.10 -4.30
C LEU A 38 3.43 -11.19 -5.52
N SER A 39 3.05 -11.76 -6.66
CA SER A 39 2.79 -11.02 -7.91
C SER A 39 1.40 -10.42 -7.97
N ALA A 40 0.44 -10.94 -7.19
CA ALA A 40 -0.96 -10.52 -7.21
C ALA A 40 -1.13 -9.01 -6.91
N GLY A 41 -2.19 -8.41 -7.46
CA GLY A 41 -2.59 -7.04 -7.14
C GLY A 41 -2.89 -6.85 -5.66
N LYS A 42 -2.73 -5.62 -5.18
CA LYS A 42 -2.94 -5.23 -3.78
C LYS A 42 -3.91 -4.05 -3.71
N GLU A 43 -4.71 -4.00 -2.66
CA GLU A 43 -5.54 -2.83 -2.35
C GLU A 43 -5.23 -2.32 -0.96
N TYR A 44 -5.22 -0.99 -0.83
CA TYR A 44 -5.02 -0.30 0.43
C TYR A 44 -6.08 0.78 0.62
N VAL A 45 -6.39 1.03 1.89
CA VAL A 45 -7.00 2.27 2.36
C VAL A 45 -5.96 2.99 3.20
N GLY A 46 -5.81 4.29 3.02
CA GLY A 46 -4.80 5.06 3.74
C GLY A 46 -5.18 6.51 3.92
N ILE A 47 -4.44 7.17 4.81
CA ILE A 47 -4.54 8.60 5.06
C ILE A 47 -3.23 9.23 4.59
N MET A 48 -3.35 10.16 3.63
CA MET A 48 -2.27 11.02 3.20
C MET A 48 -2.44 12.39 3.87
N LYS A 49 -1.39 12.87 4.53
CA LYS A 49 -1.38 14.19 5.17
C LYS A 49 -0.60 15.19 4.33
N LEU A 50 -1.29 16.22 3.85
CA LEU A 50 -0.73 17.34 3.11
C LEU A 50 0.03 18.28 4.07
N HIS A 51 1.07 18.93 3.59
CA HIS A 51 1.83 19.87 4.44
C HIS A 51 1.24 21.29 4.40
N LYS A 52 0.48 21.62 3.36
CA LYS A 52 -0.28 22.86 3.18
C LYS A 52 -1.73 22.56 2.80
N ASP A 53 -2.60 23.55 2.99
CA ASP A 53 -3.99 23.48 2.53
C ASP A 53 -4.06 23.53 1.01
N VAL A 54 -4.89 22.68 0.42
CA VAL A 54 -5.09 22.56 -1.03
C VAL A 54 -6.57 22.36 -1.29
N ASP A 55 -7.08 22.93 -2.38
CA ASP A 55 -8.48 22.78 -2.74
C ASP A 55 -8.83 21.30 -3.02
N LYS A 56 -10.02 20.90 -2.58
CA LYS A 56 -10.49 19.52 -2.73
C LYS A 56 -10.55 19.08 -4.20
N LYS A 57 -10.94 19.97 -5.12
CA LYS A 57 -11.02 19.64 -6.55
C LYS A 57 -9.63 19.36 -7.11
N GLU A 58 -8.64 20.17 -6.75
CA GLU A 58 -7.25 19.98 -7.16
C GLU A 58 -6.69 18.65 -6.63
N ILE A 59 -6.94 18.32 -5.35
CA ILE A 59 -6.54 17.03 -4.77
C ILE A 59 -7.09 15.86 -5.61
N ILE A 60 -8.39 15.90 -5.92
CA ILE A 60 -9.06 14.85 -6.70
C ILE A 60 -8.49 14.75 -8.10
N GLU A 61 -8.28 15.88 -8.79
CA GLU A 61 -7.73 15.91 -10.14
C GLU A 61 -6.30 15.37 -10.20
N VAL A 62 -5.45 15.80 -9.27
CA VAL A 62 -4.08 15.30 -9.18
C VAL A 62 -4.09 13.80 -8.88
N CYS A 63 -4.87 13.33 -7.91
CA CYS A 63 -4.98 11.89 -7.62
C CYS A 63 -5.41 11.09 -8.86
N LYS A 64 -6.41 11.55 -9.62
CA LYS A 64 -6.85 10.90 -10.87
C LYS A 64 -5.71 10.77 -11.89
N SER A 65 -4.83 11.77 -11.97
CA SER A 65 -3.69 11.73 -12.89
C SER A 65 -2.63 10.66 -12.59
N PHE A 66 -2.66 10.06 -11.39
CA PHE A 66 -1.78 8.93 -11.04
C PHE A 66 -2.37 7.56 -11.39
N VAL A 67 -3.62 7.48 -11.84
CA VAL A 67 -4.22 6.24 -12.33
C VAL A 67 -3.56 5.85 -13.66
N GLY A 68 -3.14 4.59 -13.79
CA GLY A 68 -2.37 4.09 -14.93
C GLY A 68 -0.91 3.79 -14.57
N LYS A 69 0.00 3.96 -15.54
CA LYS A 69 1.42 3.66 -15.34
C LYS A 69 2.12 4.82 -14.65
N VAL A 70 2.72 4.56 -13.51
CA VAL A 70 3.53 5.50 -12.73
C VAL A 70 4.98 5.01 -12.64
N THR A 71 5.92 5.94 -12.57
CA THR A 71 7.33 5.62 -12.31
C THR A 71 7.66 5.95 -10.88
N GLN A 72 8.11 4.96 -10.11
CA GLN A 72 8.48 5.13 -8.71
C GLN A 72 9.95 4.87 -8.49
N LEU A 73 10.54 5.61 -7.56
CA LEU A 73 11.81 5.27 -6.94
C LEU A 73 11.50 4.68 -5.55
N PRO A 74 11.91 3.44 -5.25
CA PRO A 74 11.75 2.87 -3.93
C PRO A 74 12.30 3.79 -2.83
N PRO A 75 11.69 3.80 -1.63
CA PRO A 75 12.22 4.55 -0.49
C PRO A 75 13.59 4.02 -0.08
N VAL A 76 14.35 4.85 0.65
CA VAL A 76 15.70 4.49 1.14
C VAL A 76 15.66 3.19 1.94
N ARG A 77 14.69 3.05 2.83
CA ARG A 77 14.40 1.80 3.54
C ARG A 77 13.45 0.96 2.69
N SER A 78 13.99 0.02 1.93
CA SER A 78 13.21 -0.95 1.16
C SER A 78 13.95 -2.27 1.02
N ALA A 79 13.21 -3.36 0.77
CA ALA A 79 13.77 -4.69 0.56
C ALA A 79 14.37 -4.90 -0.83
N VAL A 80 14.36 -3.86 -1.69
CA VAL A 80 14.79 -3.95 -3.09
C VAL A 80 15.76 -2.81 -3.42
N ARG A 81 16.64 -3.03 -4.40
CA ARG A 81 17.55 -2.00 -4.88
C ARG A 81 16.78 -0.74 -5.35
N ARG A 82 17.25 0.42 -4.91
CA ARG A 82 16.65 1.74 -5.19
C ARG A 82 16.96 2.22 -6.61
N VAL A 83 16.14 1.77 -7.56
CA VAL A 83 16.18 2.17 -8.98
C VAL A 83 14.77 2.53 -9.45
N LYS A 84 14.65 3.40 -10.46
CA LYS A 84 13.34 3.77 -11.03
C LYS A 84 12.66 2.54 -11.64
N ARG A 85 11.39 2.35 -11.32
CA ARG A 85 10.59 1.20 -11.79
C ARG A 85 9.19 1.66 -12.17
N LYS A 86 8.63 1.08 -13.23
CA LYS A 86 7.23 1.31 -13.59
C LYS A 86 6.33 0.43 -12.74
N ARG A 87 5.21 0.99 -12.30
CA ARG A 87 4.13 0.30 -11.60
C ARG A 87 2.81 0.77 -12.14
N ARG A 88 1.77 -0.06 -12.03
CA ARG A 88 0.41 0.33 -12.42
C ARG A 88 -0.45 0.59 -11.19
N ILE A 89 -1.07 1.78 -11.17
CA ILE A 89 -2.20 2.09 -10.31
C ILE A 89 -3.46 1.74 -11.11
N TYR A 90 -4.27 0.83 -10.59
CA TYR A 90 -5.51 0.41 -11.25
C TYR A 90 -6.62 1.43 -11.01
N TYR A 91 -6.72 1.94 -9.78
CA TYR A 91 -7.64 3.00 -9.36
C TYR A 91 -7.09 3.70 -8.12
N LEU A 92 -7.47 4.96 -7.95
CA LEU A 92 -7.12 5.79 -6.79
C LEU A 92 -8.31 6.71 -6.50
N ASP A 93 -9.09 6.35 -5.49
CA ASP A 93 -10.31 7.03 -5.11
C ASP A 93 -10.08 7.88 -3.86
N VAL A 94 -10.39 9.16 -3.95
CA VAL A 94 -10.43 10.05 -2.77
C VAL A 94 -11.79 9.87 -2.09
N ILE A 95 -11.79 9.30 -0.89
CA ILE A 95 -13.02 9.00 -0.13
C ILE A 95 -13.46 10.24 0.64
N GLN A 96 -12.52 10.87 1.36
CA GLN A 96 -12.82 12.01 2.22
C GLN A 96 -11.60 12.93 2.31
N VAL A 97 -11.85 14.24 2.39
CA VAL A 97 -10.85 15.25 2.71
C VAL A 97 -11.33 15.98 3.95
N LYS A 98 -10.53 15.97 5.02
CA LYS A 98 -10.80 16.70 6.26
C LYS A 98 -9.53 17.45 6.64
N ASN A 99 -9.59 18.78 6.65
CA ASN A 99 -8.40 19.62 6.80
C ASN A 99 -7.33 19.22 5.78
N ARG A 100 -6.13 18.85 6.25
CA ARG A 100 -5.01 18.37 5.42
C ARG A 100 -4.94 16.85 5.29
N ASP A 101 -5.88 16.13 5.89
CA ASP A 101 -5.92 14.67 5.85
C ASP A 101 -6.84 14.21 4.71
N VAL A 102 -6.27 13.43 3.80
CA VAL A 102 -6.92 12.87 2.62
C VAL A 102 -7.05 11.37 2.80
N LEU A 103 -8.26 10.89 3.05
CA LEU A 103 -8.60 9.47 3.08
C LEU A 103 -8.78 8.97 1.65
N PHE A 104 -8.02 7.94 1.27
CA PHE A 104 -8.06 7.38 -0.08
C PHE A 104 -8.11 5.85 -0.07
N ARG A 105 -8.58 5.30 -1.18
CA ARG A 105 -8.46 3.88 -1.53
C ARG A 105 -7.64 3.75 -2.80
N VAL A 106 -6.70 2.81 -2.82
CA VAL A 106 -5.83 2.56 -3.98
C VAL A 106 -5.75 1.08 -4.28
N GLY A 107 -6.01 0.72 -5.54
CA GLY A 107 -5.69 -0.58 -6.10
C GLY A 107 -4.43 -0.48 -6.95
N CYS A 108 -3.43 -1.32 -6.69
CA CYS A 108 -2.14 -1.20 -7.36
C CYS A 108 -1.47 -2.56 -7.63
N GLU A 109 -0.53 -2.53 -8.58
CA GLU A 109 0.36 -3.63 -8.91
C GLU A 109 1.26 -3.99 -7.71
N SER A 110 1.64 -5.26 -7.62
CA SER A 110 2.58 -5.73 -6.59
C SER A 110 3.90 -4.94 -6.61
N GLY A 111 4.42 -4.67 -5.41
CA GLY A 111 5.64 -3.88 -5.23
C GLY A 111 5.49 -2.39 -5.55
N THR A 112 4.27 -1.87 -5.63
CA THR A 112 4.00 -0.42 -5.58
C THR A 112 4.23 0.11 -4.16
N TYR A 113 5.00 1.19 -4.03
CA TYR A 113 5.22 1.84 -2.74
C TYR A 113 4.19 2.94 -2.53
N VAL A 114 3.18 2.70 -1.69
CA VAL A 114 2.13 3.70 -1.40
C VAL A 114 2.71 4.94 -0.73
N ARG A 115 3.73 4.78 0.13
CA ARG A 115 4.44 5.93 0.72
C ARG A 115 5.05 6.84 -0.35
N THR A 116 5.71 6.26 -1.36
CA THR A 116 6.29 7.02 -2.47
C THR A 116 5.19 7.69 -3.30
N LEU A 117 4.08 6.99 -3.54
CA LEU A 117 2.92 7.55 -4.23
C LEU A 117 2.40 8.82 -3.53
N CYS A 118 2.22 8.80 -2.21
CA CYS A 118 1.80 9.98 -1.45
C CYS A 118 2.80 11.14 -1.58
N VAL A 119 4.10 10.87 -1.50
CA VAL A 119 5.14 11.90 -1.69
C VAL A 119 5.06 12.51 -3.08
N ASP A 120 4.89 11.70 -4.13
CA ASP A 120 4.84 12.18 -5.51
C ASP A 120 3.55 12.96 -5.80
N ILE A 121 2.42 12.55 -5.22
CA ILE A 121 1.17 13.34 -5.23
C ILE A 121 1.40 14.70 -4.56
N GLY A 122 2.01 14.72 -3.37
CA GLY A 122 2.33 15.94 -2.65
C GLY A 122 3.23 16.89 -3.44
N LYS A 123 4.22 16.36 -4.17
CA LYS A 123 5.06 17.17 -5.07
C LYS A 123 4.23 17.79 -6.20
N LYS A 124 3.34 17.02 -6.83
CA LYS A 124 2.50 17.51 -7.94
C LYS A 124 1.52 18.58 -7.47
N LEU A 125 0.99 18.47 -6.25
CA LEU A 125 0.16 19.49 -5.59
C LEU A 125 0.95 20.72 -5.10
N LYS A 126 2.30 20.72 -5.18
CA LYS A 126 3.19 21.76 -4.61
C LYS A 126 2.98 22.03 -3.10
N SER A 127 2.21 21.18 -2.42
CA SER A 127 1.96 21.23 -0.98
C SER A 127 3.01 20.44 -0.22
N GLY A 128 3.51 19.35 -0.81
CA GLY A 128 4.16 18.27 -0.08
C GLY A 128 3.13 17.39 0.63
N ALA A 129 3.46 16.10 0.79
CA ALA A 129 2.59 15.16 1.49
C ALA A 129 3.37 13.96 2.00
N HIS A 130 2.81 13.29 3.00
CA HIS A 130 3.33 12.02 3.50
C HIS A 130 2.18 11.08 3.84
N LEU A 131 2.49 9.79 3.84
CA LEU A 131 1.56 8.76 4.29
C LEU A 131 1.51 8.75 5.82
N ALA A 132 0.35 9.03 6.40
CA ALA A 132 0.12 9.03 7.83
C ALA A 132 -0.31 7.63 8.32
N GLU A 133 -1.29 7.03 7.65
CA GLU A 133 -1.81 5.69 7.99
C GLU A 133 -2.01 4.84 6.74
N LEU A 134 -1.84 3.53 6.88
CA LEU A 134 -2.05 2.59 5.79
C LEU A 134 -2.60 1.27 6.30
N ARG A 135 -3.61 0.76 5.60
CA ARG A 135 -4.20 -0.55 5.84
C ARG A 135 -4.37 -1.29 4.53
N ARG A 136 -3.83 -2.51 4.43
CA ARG A 136 -4.02 -3.38 3.27
C ARG A 136 -5.34 -4.13 3.38
N THR A 137 -6.27 -3.85 2.46
CA THR A 137 -7.64 -4.42 2.45
C THR A 137 -7.79 -5.60 1.50
N ARG A 138 -6.84 -5.80 0.58
CA ARG A 138 -6.87 -6.95 -0.36
C ARG A 138 -5.48 -7.41 -0.81
N VAL A 139 -5.32 -8.72 -0.99
CA VAL A 139 -4.18 -9.36 -1.68
C VAL A 139 -4.69 -10.42 -2.66
N GLY A 140 -4.64 -10.15 -3.97
CA GLY A 140 -5.30 -11.02 -4.96
C GLY A 140 -6.78 -11.16 -4.63
N ASP A 141 -7.24 -12.40 -4.44
CA ASP A 141 -8.62 -12.71 -4.07
C ASP A 141 -8.88 -12.69 -2.55
N LEU A 142 -7.82 -12.57 -1.73
CA LEU A 142 -7.95 -12.52 -0.28
C LEU A 142 -8.41 -11.14 0.17
N LYS A 143 -9.59 -11.09 0.83
CA LYS A 143 -10.25 -9.88 1.34
C LYS A 143 -10.39 -9.94 2.87
N GLU A 144 -10.72 -8.80 3.48
CA GLU A 144 -10.73 -8.65 4.94
C GLU A 144 -11.66 -9.60 5.70
N LYS A 145 -12.72 -10.10 5.04
CA LYS A 145 -13.66 -11.05 5.66
C LYS A 145 -13.01 -12.35 6.11
N MET A 146 -11.79 -12.66 5.63
CA MET A 146 -11.05 -13.88 5.95
C MET A 146 -9.92 -13.64 6.98
N LEU A 147 -9.92 -12.49 7.67
CA LEU A 147 -8.83 -12.10 8.58
C LEU A 147 -8.99 -12.70 9.99
N LEU A 148 -7.92 -13.31 10.47
CA LEU A 148 -7.68 -13.56 11.89
C LEU A 148 -6.68 -12.54 12.43
N THR A 149 -6.89 -12.08 13.66
CA THR A 149 -6.01 -11.10 14.31
C THR A 149 -5.09 -11.82 15.30
N PHE A 150 -3.80 -11.50 15.28
CA PHE A 150 -2.91 -11.86 16.37
C PHE A 150 -3.22 -10.97 17.56
N ARG A 151 -3.82 -11.54 18.61
CA ARG A 151 -3.93 -10.92 19.93
C ARG A 151 -2.87 -11.60 20.80
N ILE A 152 -1.87 -10.83 21.20
CA ILE A 152 -0.76 -11.29 22.06
C ILE A 152 -0.74 -10.35 23.27
#